data_AF-A0A4R4QAU2-F1
#
_entry.id   AF-A0A4R4QAU2-F1
#
_cell.length_a   1.000
_cell.length_b   1.000
_cell.length_c   1.000
_cell.angle_alpha   90.00
_cell.angle_beta   90.00
_cell.angle_gamma   90.00
#
_symmetry.space_group_name_H-M   'P 1'
#
loop_
_entity.id
_entity.type
_entity.pdbx_description
1 polymer ?
#
loop_
_entity_poly.entity_id
_entity_poly.type
_entity_poly.pdbx_seq_one_letter_code
_entity_poly.pdbx_strand_id
1 'polypeptide(L)'
;MAALKRWVLAAGLSLGLIWSVVVSSSMPSWWDPSKSCFDKLGPSVGPDATVHTSWFPPSATCDFGGGDVRDYLSTTNSVLLSITGILVLTLTAVGIVLTLRTLKGDPGPTRSADGADLTRRHRNHLLYGALDVLVVVAILSAVNVAAIVFGEIIGGVLFAITTVAGLAALATVLDRHTGPLPSTALASRRRGAAAGGILFGVIFGATALTGQLPFFRLWAAPLAAITYAVVVHVQWTKAATHQSHPASAQ
;
A
#
# COMPACT_ATOMS: atom_id res chain seq x y z
N MET A 1 3.84 -12.37 -21.23
CA MET A 1 3.60 -10.92 -21.10
C MET A 1 2.61 -10.52 -20.00
N ALA A 2 1.50 -11.23 -19.76
CA ALA A 2 0.52 -10.83 -18.73
C ALA A 2 1.06 -10.87 -17.28
N ALA A 3 1.96 -11.82 -16.97
CA ALA A 3 2.63 -11.89 -15.68
C ALA A 3 3.54 -10.68 -15.43
N LEU A 4 4.34 -10.28 -16.44
CA LEU A 4 5.23 -9.12 -16.37
C LEU A 4 4.47 -7.85 -15.97
N LYS A 5 3.30 -7.60 -16.55
CA LYS A 5 2.46 -6.43 -16.22
C LYS A 5 2.04 -6.38 -14.75
N ARG A 6 1.85 -7.54 -14.10
CA ARG A 6 1.47 -7.63 -12.68
C ARG A 6 2.65 -7.35 -11.75
N TRP A 7 3.84 -7.78 -12.15
CA TRP A 7 5.06 -7.59 -11.36
C TRP A 7 5.58 -6.15 -11.39
N VAL A 8 5.27 -5.37 -12.44
CA VAL A 8 5.74 -3.98 -12.57
C VAL A 8 5.28 -3.10 -11.39
N LEU A 9 4.00 -3.17 -11.00
CA LEU A 9 3.50 -2.36 -9.89
C LEU A 9 4.11 -2.82 -8.56
N ALA A 10 4.17 -4.13 -8.33
CA ALA A 10 4.78 -4.69 -7.12
C ALA A 10 6.25 -4.27 -7.00
N ALA A 11 7.03 -4.40 -8.08
CA ALA A 11 8.42 -3.98 -8.13
C ALA A 11 8.58 -2.48 -7.91
N GLY A 12 7.77 -1.64 -8.56
CA GLY A 12 7.80 -0.20 -8.38
C GLY A 12 7.54 0.23 -6.94
N LEU A 13 6.52 -0.36 -6.30
CA LEU A 13 6.19 -0.08 -4.90
C LEU A 13 7.25 -0.58 -3.92
N SER A 14 7.77 -1.80 -4.11
CA SER A 14 8.85 -2.34 -3.28
C SER A 14 10.14 -1.53 -3.41
N LEU A 15 10.54 -1.19 -4.64
CA LEU A 15 11.70 -0.33 -4.88
C LEU A 15 11.46 1.09 -4.33
N GLY A 16 10.23 1.59 -4.37
CA GLY A 16 9.81 2.84 -3.74
C GLY A 16 10.07 2.83 -2.25
N LEU A 17 9.60 1.80 -1.56
CA LEU A 17 9.80 1.65 -0.11
C LEU A 17 11.31 1.57 0.21
N ILE A 18 12.06 0.74 -0.50
CA ILE A 18 13.51 0.64 -0.32
C ILE A 18 14.18 1.98 -0.57
N TRP A 19 13.82 2.68 -1.65
CA TRP A 19 14.36 4.00 -1.96
C TRP A 19 14.06 5.01 -0.85
N SER A 20 12.83 5.05 -0.31
CA SER A 20 12.50 5.95 0.80
C SER A 20 13.33 5.67 2.05
N VAL A 21 13.57 4.39 2.36
CA VAL A 21 14.43 3.98 3.49
C VAL A 21 15.87 4.43 3.26
N VAL A 22 16.39 4.26 2.05
CA VAL A 22 17.74 4.68 1.69
C VAL A 22 17.88 6.21 1.76
N VAL A 23 16.91 6.96 1.27
CA VAL A 23 16.91 8.43 1.32
C VAL A 23 16.88 8.93 2.77
N SER A 24 15.92 8.46 3.58
CA SER A 24 15.81 8.84 4.99
C SER A 24 17.05 8.45 5.81
N SER A 25 17.60 7.25 5.61
CA SER A 25 18.83 6.84 6.30
C SER A 25 20.08 7.60 5.83
N SER A 26 20.00 8.28 4.69
CA SER A 26 21.07 9.17 4.19
C SER A 26 20.91 10.62 4.68
N MET A 27 19.79 10.96 5.32
CA MET A 27 19.49 12.28 5.87
C MET A 27 19.74 12.32 7.39
N PRO A 28 19.87 13.52 8.00
CA PRO A 28 19.92 13.66 9.45
C PRO A 28 18.70 13.03 10.11
N SER A 29 18.86 12.43 11.30
CA SER A 29 17.74 11.84 12.05
C SER A 29 16.68 12.89 12.31
N TRP A 30 15.42 12.59 11.98
CA TRP A 30 14.31 13.47 12.27
C TRP A 30 14.02 13.64 13.77
N TRP A 31 14.50 12.72 14.61
CA TRP A 31 14.33 12.78 16.07
C TRP A 31 15.30 13.75 16.74
N ASP A 32 16.52 13.82 16.23
CA ASP A 32 17.57 14.71 16.73
C ASP A 32 18.47 15.14 15.55
N PRO A 33 17.98 16.08 14.71
CA PRO A 33 18.66 16.50 13.50
C PRO A 33 20.00 17.19 13.83
N SER A 34 20.02 18.01 14.88
CA SER A 34 21.19 18.77 15.33
C SER A 34 22.31 17.85 15.79
N LYS A 35 21.99 16.84 16.62
CA LYS A 35 22.98 15.83 17.02
C LYS A 35 23.50 15.02 15.84
N SER A 36 22.64 14.67 14.90
CA SER A 36 23.05 13.93 13.70
C SER A 36 24.04 14.72 12.84
N CYS A 37 23.81 16.03 12.67
CA CYS A 37 24.74 16.94 12.01
C CYS A 37 26.08 17.03 12.76
N PHE A 38 26.02 17.17 14.09
CA PHE A 38 27.20 17.25 14.95
C PHE A 38 28.06 15.97 14.89
N ASP A 39 27.44 14.79 15.03
CA ASP A 39 28.12 13.50 15.03
C ASP A 39 28.82 13.21 13.70
N LYS A 40 28.28 13.70 12.58
CA LYS A 40 28.83 13.46 11.23
C LYS A 40 29.85 14.51 10.78
N LEU A 41 29.59 15.79 11.06
CA LEU A 41 30.35 16.92 10.50
C LEU A 41 31.28 17.60 11.51
N GLY A 42 31.26 17.15 12.77
CA GLY A 42 32.20 17.52 13.82
C GLY A 42 31.78 18.73 14.67
N PRO A 43 32.47 18.96 15.80
CA PRO A 43 32.15 20.01 16.78
C PRO A 43 32.66 21.37 16.30
N SER A 44 31.96 21.98 15.34
CA SER A 44 32.26 23.35 14.90
C SER A 44 31.06 24.25 15.23
N VAL A 45 31.07 24.80 16.45
CA VAL A 45 30.21 25.92 16.92
C VAL A 45 28.73 25.59 17.19
N GLY A 46 28.41 25.41 18.48
CA GLY A 46 27.05 25.48 19.03
C GLY A 46 26.19 24.20 18.92
N PRO A 47 25.36 23.88 19.94
CA PRO A 47 24.47 22.71 19.93
C PRO A 47 23.27 22.83 18.97
N ASP A 48 23.05 24.00 18.36
CA ASP A 48 21.81 24.35 17.66
C ASP A 48 22.02 24.55 16.15
N ALA A 49 22.54 23.53 15.46
CA ALA A 49 22.62 23.56 13.99
C ALA A 49 21.20 23.55 13.37
N THR A 50 20.95 24.47 12.43
CA THR A 50 19.69 24.48 11.67
C THR A 50 19.80 23.51 10.51
N VAL A 51 18.85 22.58 10.40
CA VAL A 51 18.87 21.53 9.39
C VAL A 51 17.87 21.84 8.28
N HIS A 52 18.34 21.82 7.03
CA HIS A 52 17.49 21.94 5.85
C HIS A 52 17.51 20.63 5.07
N THR A 53 16.34 20.01 4.92
CA THR A 53 16.16 18.80 4.11
C THR A 53 15.20 19.05 2.96
N SER A 54 15.47 18.41 1.83
CA SER A 54 14.55 18.32 0.69
C SER A 54 14.46 16.86 0.25
N TRP A 55 13.27 16.42 -0.11
CA TRP A 55 13.01 15.06 -0.58
C TRP A 55 13.20 14.91 -2.10
N PHE A 56 13.04 16.00 -2.86
CA PHE A 56 13.24 15.95 -4.30
C PHE A 56 13.69 17.31 -4.88
N PRO A 57 14.95 17.40 -5.38
CA PRO A 57 16.01 16.38 -5.27
C PRO A 57 16.36 16.10 -3.80
N PRO A 58 16.74 14.87 -3.41
CA PRO A 58 17.19 14.58 -2.06
C PRO A 58 18.39 15.45 -1.69
N SER A 59 18.24 16.33 -0.71
CA SER A 59 19.34 17.17 -0.21
C SER A 59 19.23 17.33 1.30
N ALA A 60 20.39 17.46 1.95
CA ALA A 60 20.45 17.75 3.37
C ALA A 60 21.68 18.62 3.64
N THR A 61 21.45 19.76 4.28
CA THR A 61 22.50 20.71 4.68
C THR A 61 22.34 21.08 6.15
N CYS A 62 23.46 21.30 6.84
CA CYS A 62 23.50 21.75 8.23
C CYS A 62 24.10 23.16 8.25
N ASP A 63 23.36 24.13 8.79
CA ASP A 63 23.81 25.50 9.01
C ASP A 63 24.20 25.68 10.49
N PHE A 64 25.49 25.92 10.75
CA PHE A 64 26.04 26.14 12.10
C PHE A 64 26.05 27.63 12.50
N GLY A 65 25.46 28.51 11.68
CA GLY A 65 25.48 29.95 11.87
C GLY A 65 26.80 30.58 11.40
N GLY A 66 26.82 31.92 11.30
CA GLY A 66 28.00 32.66 10.85
C GLY A 66 28.41 32.40 9.39
N GLY A 67 27.54 31.76 8.60
CA GLY A 67 27.79 31.38 7.20
C GLY A 67 28.44 30.00 7.01
N ASP A 68 28.65 29.22 8.07
CA ASP A 68 29.17 27.85 7.98
C ASP A 68 28.04 26.87 7.65
N VAL A 69 27.73 26.75 6.36
CA VAL A 69 26.77 25.78 5.81
C VAL A 69 27.54 24.61 5.21
N ARG A 70 27.26 23.40 5.70
CA ARG A 70 27.93 22.18 5.24
C ARG A 70 26.93 21.18 4.68
N ASP A 71 27.33 20.52 3.60
CA ASP A 71 26.54 19.45 2.99
C ASP A 71 26.58 18.19 3.86
N TYR A 72 25.42 17.79 4.36
CA TYR A 72 25.27 16.49 5.03
C TYR A 72 25.21 15.35 4.01
N LEU A 73 24.57 15.62 2.86
CA LEU A 73 24.46 14.70 1.73
C LEU A 73 25.26 15.24 0.55
N SER A 74 26.24 14.47 0.07
CA SER A 74 27.06 14.89 -1.08
C SER A 74 26.22 15.06 -2.35
N THR A 75 26.63 15.98 -3.22
CA THR A 75 25.96 16.25 -4.51
C THR A 75 25.86 15.00 -5.37
N THR A 76 26.89 14.15 -5.39
CA THR A 76 26.88 12.88 -6.13
C THR A 76 25.79 11.93 -5.63
N ASN A 77 25.66 11.78 -4.30
CA ASN A 77 24.63 10.93 -3.72
C ASN A 77 23.23 11.51 -3.98
N SER A 78 23.06 12.83 -3.87
CA SER A 78 21.83 13.53 -4.22
C SER A 78 21.40 13.21 -5.65
N VAL A 79 22.31 13.34 -6.63
CA VAL A 79 22.04 13.04 -8.04
C VAL A 79 21.67 11.56 -8.25
N LEU A 80 22.42 10.63 -7.66
CA LEU A 80 22.14 9.20 -7.79
C LEU A 80 20.78 8.83 -7.19
N LEU A 81 20.44 9.38 -6.02
CA LEU A 81 19.15 9.16 -5.37
C LEU A 81 18.01 9.80 -6.17
N SER A 82 18.21 10.98 -6.77
CA SER A 82 17.24 11.61 -7.67
C SER A 82 16.96 10.76 -8.91
N ILE A 83 18.00 10.31 -9.62
CA ILE A 83 17.85 9.46 -10.81
C ILE A 83 17.11 8.17 -10.45
N THR A 84 17.53 7.52 -9.36
CA THR A 84 16.87 6.30 -8.87
C THR A 84 15.40 6.57 -8.51
N GLY A 85 15.13 7.69 -7.83
CA GLY A 85 13.77 8.10 -7.47
C GLY A 85 12.88 8.30 -8.69
N ILE A 86 13.38 8.97 -9.74
CA ILE A 86 12.64 9.16 -11.00
C ILE A 86 12.34 7.82 -11.67
N LEU A 87 13.33 6.91 -11.74
CA LEU A 87 13.14 5.58 -12.33
C LEU A 87 12.07 4.78 -11.58
N VAL A 88 12.13 4.79 -10.25
CA VAL A 88 11.15 4.12 -9.38
C VAL A 88 9.76 4.74 -9.50
N LEU A 89 9.66 6.07 -9.54
CA LEU A 89 8.40 6.78 -9.75
C LEU A 89 7.78 6.43 -11.10
N THR A 90 8.60 6.42 -12.16
CA THR A 90 8.17 6.07 -13.52
C THR A 90 7.67 4.63 -13.57
N LEU A 91 8.41 3.69 -12.98
CA LEU A 91 8.02 2.29 -12.90
C LEU A 91 6.68 2.11 -12.17
N THR A 92 6.52 2.81 -11.05
CA THR A 92 5.29 2.79 -10.24
C THR A 92 4.12 3.38 -11.04
N ALA A 93 4.30 4.53 -11.68
CA ALA A 93 3.27 5.17 -12.50
C ALA A 93 2.82 4.27 -13.66
N VAL A 94 3.77 3.64 -14.37
CA VAL A 94 3.47 2.65 -15.41
C VAL A 94 2.69 1.47 -14.83
N GLY A 95 3.11 0.94 -13.68
CA GLY A 95 2.41 -0.14 -12.98
C GLY A 95 0.96 0.23 -12.63
N ILE A 96 0.73 1.45 -12.13
CA ILE A 96 -0.61 1.97 -11.81
C ILE A 96 -1.45 2.05 -13.08
N VAL A 97 -0.95 2.68 -14.15
CA VAL A 97 -1.67 2.83 -15.42
C VAL A 97 -2.04 1.48 -16.01
N LEU A 98 -1.11 0.52 -16.01
CA LEU A 98 -1.37 -0.84 -16.48
C LEU A 98 -2.45 -1.52 -15.63
N THR A 99 -2.41 -1.37 -14.31
CA THR A 99 -3.42 -1.91 -13.39
C THR A 99 -4.79 -1.31 -13.67
N LEU A 100 -4.90 0.02 -13.80
CA LEU A 100 -6.15 0.71 -14.12
C LEU A 100 -6.72 0.27 -15.47
N ARG A 101 -5.88 0.06 -16.49
CA ARG A 101 -6.32 -0.49 -17.78
C ARG A 101 -6.87 -1.91 -17.63
N THR A 102 -6.28 -2.75 -16.79
CA THR A 102 -6.82 -4.10 -16.55
C THR A 102 -8.17 -4.12 -15.83
N LEU A 103 -8.50 -3.07 -15.07
CA LEU A 103 -9.82 -2.87 -14.44
C LEU A 103 -10.91 -2.39 -15.41
N LYS A 104 -10.51 -1.95 -16.61
CA LYS A 104 -11.40 -1.48 -17.69
C LYS A 104 -11.45 -2.41 -18.90
N GLY A 105 -10.56 -3.38 -19.00
CA GLY A 105 -10.45 -4.29 -20.15
C GLY A 105 -11.54 -5.35 -20.21
N ASP A 106 -11.38 -6.28 -21.14
CA ASP A 106 -12.33 -7.36 -21.43
C ASP A 106 -12.67 -8.19 -20.17
N PRO A 107 -13.97 -8.47 -19.92
CA PRO A 107 -14.42 -9.39 -18.86
C PRO A 107 -13.74 -10.75 -18.86
N GLY A 108 -13.33 -11.25 -20.02
CA GLY A 108 -12.87 -12.62 -20.20
C GLY A 108 -14.00 -13.63 -20.01
N PRO A 109 -13.68 -14.94 -20.03
CA PRO A 109 -14.70 -15.98 -19.96
C PRO A 109 -15.47 -15.94 -18.63
N THR A 110 -16.78 -16.16 -18.73
CA THR A 110 -17.67 -16.30 -17.59
C THR A 110 -17.49 -17.68 -16.97
N ARG A 111 -17.36 -17.74 -15.65
CA ARG A 111 -17.38 -19.00 -14.90
C ARG A 111 -18.82 -19.31 -14.50
N SER A 112 -19.35 -20.46 -14.92
CA SER A 112 -20.72 -20.85 -14.59
C SER A 112 -20.84 -21.36 -13.15
N ALA A 113 -22.07 -21.40 -12.65
CA ALA A 113 -22.40 -21.94 -11.33
C ALA A 113 -22.71 -23.45 -11.36
N ASP A 114 -22.69 -24.07 -12.55
CA ASP A 114 -23.15 -25.45 -12.75
C ASP A 114 -22.31 -26.44 -11.94
N GLY A 115 -22.99 -27.25 -11.13
CA GLY A 115 -22.35 -28.26 -10.27
C GLY A 115 -21.56 -27.70 -9.08
N ALA A 116 -21.58 -26.38 -8.84
CA ALA A 116 -20.89 -25.77 -7.71
C ALA A 116 -21.82 -25.60 -6.49
N ASP A 117 -21.42 -26.11 -5.33
CA ASP A 117 -22.08 -25.83 -4.06
C ASP A 117 -21.79 -24.38 -3.61
N LEU A 118 -22.75 -23.49 -3.90
CA LEU A 118 -22.66 -22.06 -3.60
C LEU A 118 -22.65 -21.78 -2.10
N THR A 119 -23.36 -22.58 -1.29
CA THR A 119 -23.43 -22.39 0.16
C THR A 119 -22.09 -22.70 0.81
N ARG A 120 -21.47 -23.83 0.46
CA ARG A 120 -20.13 -24.19 0.94
C ARG A 120 -19.09 -23.18 0.46
N ARG A 121 -19.19 -22.71 -0.79
CA ARG A 121 -18.30 -21.71 -1.35
C ARG A 121 -18.41 -20.36 -0.62
N HIS A 122 -19.62 -19.93 -0.27
CA HIS A 122 -19.85 -18.72 0.54
C HIS A 122 -19.23 -18.85 1.92
N ARG A 123 -19.48 -19.96 2.64
CA ARG A 123 -18.88 -20.22 3.95
C ARG A 123 -17.34 -20.22 3.89
N ASN A 124 -16.77 -20.86 2.88
CA ASN A 124 -15.33 -20.88 2.69
C ASN A 124 -14.77 -19.49 2.38
N HIS A 125 -15.47 -18.67 1.58
CA HIS A 125 -15.04 -17.30 1.28
C HIS A 125 -15.02 -16.43 2.54
N LEU A 126 -16.03 -16.56 3.40
CA LEU A 126 -16.09 -15.86 4.68
C LEU A 126 -14.95 -16.30 5.61
N LEU A 127 -14.83 -17.61 5.86
CA LEU A 127 -13.88 -18.13 6.85
C LEU A 127 -12.43 -17.93 6.43
N TYR A 128 -12.05 -18.47 5.27
CA TYR A 128 -10.66 -18.42 4.82
C TYR A 128 -10.27 -17.02 4.36
N GLY A 129 -11.18 -16.31 3.69
CA GLY A 129 -10.90 -14.95 3.27
C GLY A 129 -10.71 -13.98 4.45
N ALA A 130 -11.52 -14.09 5.51
CA ALA A 130 -11.32 -13.28 6.71
C ALA A 130 -10.02 -13.64 7.45
N LEU A 131 -9.67 -14.93 7.53
CA LEU A 131 -8.43 -15.39 8.15
C LEU A 131 -7.20 -14.91 7.37
N ASP A 132 -7.21 -15.00 6.04
CA ASP A 132 -6.12 -14.52 5.19
C ASP A 132 -5.93 -13.00 5.34
N VAL A 133 -7.03 -12.23 5.36
CA VAL A 133 -6.97 -10.77 5.60
C VAL A 133 -6.44 -10.47 7.00
N LEU A 134 -6.85 -11.22 8.03
CA LEU A 134 -6.34 -11.06 9.39
C LEU A 134 -4.81 -11.22 9.42
N VAL A 135 -4.29 -12.29 8.83
CA VAL A 135 -2.86 -12.59 8.80
C VAL A 135 -2.10 -11.52 8.02
N VAL A 136 -2.58 -11.16 6.83
CA VAL A 136 -1.92 -10.15 5.98
C VAL A 136 -1.91 -8.78 6.67
N VAL A 137 -3.01 -8.36 7.28
CA VAL A 137 -3.07 -7.08 8.00
C VAL A 137 -2.19 -7.10 9.25
N ALA A 138 -2.08 -8.22 9.97
CA ALA A 138 -1.15 -8.34 11.09
C ALA A 138 0.32 -8.15 10.64
N ILE A 139 0.70 -8.73 9.50
CA ILE A 139 2.03 -8.52 8.90
C ILE A 139 2.21 -7.06 8.48
N LEU A 140 1.22 -6.47 7.81
CA LEU A 140 1.26 -5.06 7.41
C LEU A 140 1.39 -4.13 8.60
N SER A 141 0.72 -4.40 9.72
CA SER A 141 0.88 -3.64 10.97
C SER A 141 2.33 -3.63 11.46
N ALA A 142 3.04 -4.76 11.37
CA ALA A 142 4.45 -4.83 11.73
C ALA A 142 5.34 -4.06 10.72
N VAL A 143 5.10 -4.23 9.42
CA VAL A 143 5.87 -3.56 8.35
C VAL A 143 5.66 -2.04 8.36
N ASN A 144 4.46 -1.57 8.72
CA ASN A 144 4.13 -0.16 8.82
C ASN A 144 5.06 0.59 9.78
N VAL A 145 5.38 -0.03 10.93
CA VAL A 145 6.31 0.56 11.91
C VAL A 145 7.67 0.81 11.25
N ALA A 146 8.20 -0.18 10.53
CA ALA A 146 9.45 -0.01 9.80
C ALA A 146 9.35 1.07 8.72
N ALA A 147 8.27 1.09 7.92
CA ALA A 147 8.10 2.05 6.83
C ALA A 147 8.09 3.51 7.30
N ILE A 148 7.49 3.79 8.47
CA ILE A 148 7.42 5.14 9.03
C ILE A 148 8.70 5.50 9.74
N VAL A 149 9.24 4.59 10.57
CA VAL A 149 10.48 4.83 11.32
C VAL A 149 11.63 5.12 10.37
N PHE A 150 11.70 4.38 9.25
CA PHE A 150 12.80 4.48 8.31
C PHE A 150 12.52 5.33 7.07
N GLY A 151 11.27 5.64 6.74
CA GLY A 151 10.93 6.38 5.51
C GLY A 151 10.15 7.68 5.75
N GLU A 152 9.86 8.02 7.01
CA GLU A 152 9.10 9.20 7.41
C GLU A 152 7.77 9.36 6.64
N ILE A 153 7.42 10.58 6.24
CA ILE A 153 6.18 10.91 5.52
C ILE A 153 6.12 10.19 4.17
N ILE A 154 7.22 10.20 3.41
CA ILE A 154 7.24 9.60 2.06
C ILE A 154 7.12 8.07 2.13
N GLY A 155 7.81 7.44 3.08
CA GLY A 155 7.68 6.01 3.38
C GLY A 155 6.25 5.66 3.81
N GLY A 156 5.62 6.49 4.64
CA GLY A 156 4.21 6.34 5.02
C GLY A 156 3.25 6.40 3.82
N VAL A 157 3.44 7.34 2.89
CA VAL A 157 2.64 7.46 1.67
C VAL A 157 2.81 6.24 0.76
N LEU A 158 4.06 5.82 0.52
CA LEU A 158 4.35 4.64 -0.30
C LEU A 158 3.80 3.37 0.35
N PHE A 159 3.87 3.25 1.68
CA PHE A 159 3.29 2.15 2.42
C PHE A 159 1.77 2.11 2.29
N ALA A 160 1.10 3.27 2.38
CA ALA A 160 -0.35 3.36 2.18
C ALA A 160 -0.76 2.89 0.78
N ILE A 161 -0.10 3.39 -0.27
CA ILE A 161 -0.37 2.98 -1.66
C ILE A 161 -0.12 1.47 -1.82
N THR A 162 0.98 0.97 -1.27
CA THR A 162 1.34 -0.45 -1.32
C THR A 162 0.31 -1.32 -0.62
N THR A 163 -0.18 -0.88 0.54
CA THR A 163 -1.19 -1.56 1.32
C THR A 163 -2.52 -1.64 0.56
N VAL A 164 -2.99 -0.52 0.00
CA VAL A 164 -4.22 -0.50 -0.81
C VAL A 164 -4.10 -1.45 -2.00
N ALA A 165 -2.99 -1.39 -2.75
CA ALA A 165 -2.75 -2.26 -3.90
C ALA A 165 -2.67 -3.74 -3.49
N GLY A 166 -1.97 -4.04 -2.39
CA GLY A 166 -1.82 -5.39 -1.85
C GLY A 166 -3.15 -5.99 -1.39
N LEU A 167 -3.94 -5.25 -0.62
CA LEU A 167 -5.27 -5.68 -0.16
C LEU A 167 -6.24 -5.85 -1.34
N ALA A 168 -6.20 -4.96 -2.33
CA ALA A 168 -6.99 -5.09 -3.55
C ALA A 168 -6.62 -6.34 -4.35
N ALA A 169 -5.32 -6.65 -4.45
CA ALA A 169 -4.84 -7.85 -5.12
C ALA A 169 -5.26 -9.12 -4.37
N LEU A 170 -5.08 -9.16 -3.05
CA LEU A 170 -5.50 -10.27 -2.20
C LEU A 170 -7.01 -10.52 -2.33
N ALA A 171 -7.83 -9.48 -2.15
CA ALA A 171 -9.29 -9.59 -2.26
C ALA A 171 -9.74 -10.02 -3.66
N THR A 172 -9.03 -9.60 -4.72
CA THR A 172 -9.28 -10.07 -6.09
C THR A 172 -8.99 -11.57 -6.24
N VAL A 173 -7.88 -12.04 -5.66
CA VAL A 173 -7.51 -13.47 -5.70
C VAL A 173 -8.57 -14.28 -4.94
N LEU A 174 -8.92 -13.87 -3.73
CA LEU A 174 -9.95 -14.50 -2.91
C LEU A 174 -11.30 -14.52 -3.63
N ASP A 175 -11.74 -13.40 -4.20
CA ASP A 175 -12.98 -13.34 -4.96
C ASP A 175 -12.94 -14.25 -6.21
N ARG A 176 -11.80 -14.37 -6.89
CA ARG A 176 -11.69 -15.27 -8.05
C ARG A 176 -11.77 -16.75 -7.65
N HIS A 177 -11.23 -17.11 -6.48
CA HIS A 177 -11.22 -18.48 -6.00
C HIS A 177 -12.55 -18.88 -5.36
N THR A 178 -13.09 -18.04 -4.49
CA THR A 178 -14.25 -18.35 -3.64
C THR A 178 -15.39 -17.35 -3.74
N GLY A 179 -15.28 -16.32 -4.59
CA GLY A 179 -16.34 -15.33 -4.80
C GLY A 179 -17.58 -15.87 -5.53
N PRO A 180 -18.64 -15.04 -5.59
CA PRO A 180 -19.92 -15.44 -6.15
C PRO A 180 -19.84 -15.79 -7.65
N LEU A 181 -20.67 -16.75 -8.06
CA LEU A 181 -20.84 -17.24 -9.43
C LEU A 181 -22.31 -17.03 -9.89
N PRO A 182 -22.60 -16.94 -11.20
CA PRO A 182 -21.62 -16.84 -12.28
C PRO A 182 -20.89 -15.50 -12.23
N SER A 183 -19.61 -15.47 -12.62
CA SER A 183 -18.83 -14.24 -12.64
C SER A 183 -17.71 -14.22 -13.67
N THR A 184 -17.32 -13.02 -14.08
CA THR A 184 -16.22 -12.77 -15.01
C THR A 184 -14.96 -12.35 -14.27
N ALA A 185 -13.79 -12.43 -14.93
CA ALA A 185 -12.53 -12.01 -14.33
C ALA A 185 -12.49 -10.49 -14.03
N LEU A 186 -13.20 -9.68 -14.82
CA LEU A 186 -13.34 -8.24 -14.57
C LEU A 186 -14.24 -7.93 -13.37
N ALA A 187 -15.38 -8.62 -13.24
CA ALA A 187 -16.26 -8.47 -12.07
C ALA A 187 -15.49 -8.77 -10.77
N SER A 188 -14.68 -9.83 -10.79
CA SER A 188 -13.84 -10.21 -9.66
C SER A 188 -12.79 -9.16 -9.30
N ARG A 189 -12.09 -8.61 -10.30
CA ARG A 189 -11.14 -7.51 -10.11
C ARG A 189 -11.79 -6.26 -9.51
N ARG A 190 -12.99 -5.88 -9.97
CA ARG A 190 -13.71 -4.71 -9.45
C ARG A 190 -14.16 -4.91 -8.01
N ARG A 191 -14.72 -6.08 -7.68
CA ARG A 191 -15.11 -6.43 -6.30
C ARG A 191 -13.90 -6.48 -5.38
N GLY A 192 -12.80 -7.11 -5.82
CA GLY A 192 -11.55 -7.16 -5.07
C GLY A 192 -10.94 -5.79 -4.83
N ALA A 193 -10.88 -4.92 -5.85
CA ALA A 193 -10.40 -3.56 -5.71
C ALA A 193 -11.26 -2.73 -4.73
N ALA A 194 -12.58 -2.84 -4.82
CA ALA A 194 -13.49 -2.19 -3.88
C ALA A 194 -13.30 -2.69 -2.44
N ALA A 195 -13.21 -4.01 -2.25
CA ALA A 195 -12.98 -4.61 -0.94
C ALA A 195 -11.65 -4.16 -0.33
N GLY A 196 -10.56 -4.16 -1.11
CA GLY A 196 -9.26 -3.66 -0.66
C GLY A 196 -9.28 -2.17 -0.26
N GLY A 197 -9.97 -1.33 -1.04
CA GLY A 197 -10.15 0.09 -0.71
C GLY A 197 -11.00 0.31 0.54
N ILE A 198 -12.10 -0.43 0.71
CA ILE A 198 -12.95 -0.38 1.91
C ILE A 198 -12.16 -0.81 3.14
N LEU A 199 -11.42 -1.93 3.06
CA LEU A 199 -10.57 -2.41 4.15
C LEU A 199 -9.57 -1.34 4.58
N PHE A 200 -8.81 -0.81 3.63
CA PHE A 200 -7.85 0.23 3.94
C PHE A 200 -8.52 1.46 4.57
N GLY A 201 -9.62 1.94 3.98
CA GLY A 201 -10.36 3.11 4.48
C GLY A 201 -10.88 2.92 5.90
N VAL A 202 -11.42 1.74 6.23
CA VAL A 202 -11.90 1.42 7.57
C VAL A 202 -10.74 1.38 8.57
N ILE A 203 -9.66 0.68 8.25
CA ILE A 203 -8.52 0.56 9.16
C ILE A 203 -7.85 1.92 9.36
N PHE A 204 -7.61 2.66 8.28
CA PHE A 204 -7.02 4.00 8.32
C PHE A 204 -7.90 4.97 9.10
N GLY A 205 -9.21 5.01 8.82
CA GLY A 205 -10.16 5.87 9.51
C GLY A 205 -10.25 5.54 11.01
N ALA A 206 -10.33 4.26 11.36
CA ALA A 206 -10.34 3.84 12.76
C ALA A 206 -9.05 4.24 13.50
N THR A 207 -7.89 4.13 12.84
CA THR A 207 -6.59 4.53 13.41
C THR A 207 -6.47 6.06 13.53
N ALA A 208 -7.01 6.81 12.57
CA ALA A 208 -7.04 8.27 12.60
C ALA A 208 -7.90 8.79 13.76
N LEU A 209 -9.06 8.16 14.00
CA LEU A 209 -9.97 8.53 15.08
C LEU A 209 -9.37 8.31 16.48
N THR A 210 -8.43 7.39 16.64
CA THR A 210 -7.75 7.18 17.93
C THR A 210 -6.62 8.21 18.19
N GLY A 211 -6.42 9.18 17.29
CA GLY A 211 -5.38 10.23 17.43
C GLY A 211 -3.95 9.68 17.36
N GLN A 212 -3.78 8.45 16.87
CA GLN A 212 -2.51 7.71 16.88
C GLN A 212 -2.02 7.45 15.46
N LEU A 213 -2.09 8.48 14.61
CA LEU A 213 -1.45 8.42 13.31
C LEU A 213 0.09 8.31 13.51
N PRO A 214 0.80 7.41 12.80
CA PRO A 214 0.33 6.43 11.82
C PRO A 214 0.65 5.00 12.30
N PHE A 215 0.04 4.53 13.40
CA PHE A 215 0.28 3.16 13.87
C PHE A 215 -0.88 2.24 13.49
N PHE A 216 -0.72 1.43 12.42
CA PHE A 216 -1.52 0.21 12.31
C PHE A 216 -1.22 -0.68 13.52
N ARG A 217 -2.09 -0.62 14.52
CA ARG A 217 -1.96 -1.43 15.73
C ARG A 217 -2.40 -2.85 15.46
N LEU A 218 -2.02 -3.80 16.32
CA LEU A 218 -2.45 -5.19 16.17
C LEU A 218 -3.97 -5.37 16.17
N TRP A 219 -4.73 -4.45 16.79
CA TRP A 219 -6.20 -4.46 16.74
C TRP A 219 -6.78 -4.16 15.34
N ALA A 220 -5.98 -3.60 14.42
CA ALA A 220 -6.38 -3.41 13.02
C ALA A 220 -6.67 -4.75 12.32
N ALA A 221 -5.96 -5.82 12.69
CA ALA A 221 -6.12 -7.13 12.07
C ALA A 221 -7.51 -7.75 12.30
N PRO A 222 -8.03 -7.88 13.55
CA PRO A 222 -9.39 -8.35 13.76
C PRO A 222 -10.45 -7.41 13.17
N LEU A 223 -10.25 -6.08 13.20
CA LEU A 223 -11.16 -5.13 12.54
C LEU A 223 -11.24 -5.39 11.03
N ALA A 224 -10.09 -5.59 10.38
CA ALA A 224 -10.01 -5.86 8.96
C ALA A 224 -10.70 -7.18 8.60
N ALA A 225 -10.52 -8.22 9.41
CA ALA A 225 -11.17 -9.51 9.22
C ALA A 225 -12.69 -9.40 9.26
N ILE A 226 -13.22 -8.70 10.28
CA ILE A 226 -14.67 -8.44 10.42
C ILE A 226 -15.18 -7.63 9.23
N THR A 227 -14.47 -6.55 8.87
CA THR A 227 -14.82 -5.70 7.73
C THR A 227 -14.86 -6.50 6.43
N TYR A 228 -13.87 -7.36 6.20
CA TYR A 228 -13.82 -8.22 5.03
C TYR A 228 -15.00 -9.19 5.00
N ALA A 229 -15.31 -9.84 6.13
CA ALA A 229 -16.44 -10.75 6.24
C ALA A 229 -17.77 -10.04 5.90
N VAL A 230 -17.97 -8.82 6.40
CA VAL A 230 -19.15 -8.00 6.06
C VAL A 230 -19.20 -7.67 4.56
N VAL A 231 -18.08 -7.22 3.98
CA VAL A 231 -18.01 -6.92 2.54
C VAL A 231 -18.33 -8.15 1.70
N VAL A 232 -17.73 -9.30 2.01
CA VAL A 232 -17.99 -10.57 1.32
C VAL A 232 -19.45 -10.97 1.46
N HIS A 233 -20.02 -10.89 2.66
CA HIS A 233 -21.43 -11.20 2.88
C HIS A 233 -22.34 -10.35 1.98
N VAL A 234 -22.12 -9.03 1.94
CA VAL A 234 -22.86 -8.11 1.07
C VAL A 234 -22.67 -8.41 -0.41
N GLN A 235 -21.48 -8.82 -0.83
CA GLN A 235 -21.23 -9.23 -2.22
C GLN A 235 -22.04 -10.47 -2.61
N TRP A 236 -22.15 -11.44 -1.69
CA TRP A 236 -22.93 -12.67 -1.90
C TRP A 236 -24.43 -12.41 -1.88
N THR A 237 -24.94 -11.56 -0.98
CA THR A 237 -26.37 -11.23 -0.96
C THR A 237 -26.81 -10.52 -2.24
N LYS A 238 -26.03 -9.55 -2.72
CA LYS A 238 -26.30 -8.87 -4.00
C LYS A 238 -26.27 -9.83 -5.19
N ALA A 239 -25.34 -10.79 -5.20
CA ALA A 239 -25.27 -11.77 -6.26
C ALA A 239 -26.49 -12.70 -6.30
N ALA A 240 -27.01 -13.11 -5.13
CA ALA A 240 -28.20 -13.93 -5.03
C ALA A 240 -29.46 -13.20 -5.57
N THR A 241 -29.62 -11.91 -5.25
CA THR A 241 -30.75 -11.10 -5.75
C THR A 241 -30.77 -10.97 -7.27
N HIS A 242 -29.60 -10.89 -7.92
CA HIS A 242 -29.52 -10.84 -9.38
C HIS A 242 -29.89 -12.17 -10.06
N GLN A 243 -29.81 -13.30 -9.35
CA GLN A 243 -30.20 -14.61 -9.89
C GLN A 243 -31.70 -14.88 -9.76
N SER A 244 -32.37 -14.32 -8.75
CA SER A 244 -33.82 -14.49 -8.54
C SER A 244 -34.69 -13.63 -9.46
N HIS A 245 -34.10 -12.64 -10.15
CA HIS A 245 -34.71 -11.91 -11.25
C HIS A 245 -34.01 -12.27 -12.58
N PRO A 246 -34.17 -13.50 -13.10
CA PRO A 246 -33.93 -13.69 -14.52
C PRO A 246 -34.96 -12.81 -15.22
N ALA A 247 -34.50 -11.92 -16.10
CA ALA A 247 -35.37 -11.04 -16.86
C ALA A 247 -36.47 -11.88 -17.54
N SER A 248 -37.68 -11.84 -17.01
CA SER A 248 -38.90 -12.27 -17.69
C SER A 248 -39.27 -11.20 -18.72
N ALA A 249 -38.34 -10.93 -19.64
CA ALA A 249 -38.48 -9.91 -20.67
C ALA A 249 -37.52 -10.23 -21.83
N GLN A 250 -37.90 -11.23 -22.63
CA GLN A 250 -38.11 -11.17 -24.08
C GLN A 250 -38.31 -12.57 -24.64
#